data_AF-A0AAU5WBU1-F1
#
_entry.id   AF-A0AAU5WBU1-F1
#
_cell.length_a   1.000
_cell.length_b   1.000
_cell.length_c   1.000
_cell.angle_alpha   90.00
_cell.angle_beta   90.00
_cell.angle_gamma   90.00
#
_symmetry.space_group_name_H-M   'P 1'
#
loop_
_entity.id
_entity.type
_entity.pdbx_description
1 polymer ?
#
loop_
_entity_poly.entity_id
_entity_poly.type
_entity_poly.pdbx_seq_one_letter_code
_entity_poly.pdbx_strand_id
1 'polypeptide(L)'
;MTDKTPSPVPAPAPEAQDGPDAPEARDGRGGESVPEARGGPEPTEGAAGRPSPIPVSPAVHKRLTSGLGGFSLAIGACLALVAVIYLITPRSDNEVLPTVDYSSQQWALRNDAPYTSYAPEGLPVGWRPTSSRLHGLDGGGKAPVAWHLGFVTPTDEYAALEQSNEKASEYVPRMTNNKNSLGTQQIGGVSWAKYYRKDKKANSLARTLPDGVSLVVTGTASYDELAVLVAALKPQPKKAAPLSPSATPGS
;
A
#
# COMPACT_ATOMS: atom_id res chain seq x y z
N MET A 1 1.25 35.38 39.43
CA MET A 1 1.82 34.21 40.12
C MET A 1 0.70 33.20 40.33
N THR A 2 0.45 32.38 39.32
CA THR A 2 -0.36 31.15 39.44
C THR A 2 0.16 30.19 38.38
N ASP A 3 0.78 29.14 38.90
CA ASP A 3 1.31 27.98 38.19
C ASP A 3 0.16 27.13 37.63
N LYS A 4 0.32 26.58 36.42
CA LYS A 4 -0.54 25.50 35.93
C LYS A 4 0.30 24.54 35.08
N THR A 5 0.91 23.60 35.78
CA THR A 5 1.45 22.35 35.22
C THR A 5 0.37 21.58 34.41
N PRO A 6 0.70 21.01 33.24
CA PRO A 6 -0.25 20.28 32.38
C PRO A 6 -0.36 18.78 32.74
N SER A 7 -1.57 18.24 32.65
CA SER A 7 -1.85 16.80 32.74
C SER A 7 -1.61 16.07 31.40
N PRO A 8 -1.17 14.80 31.42
CA PRO A 8 -0.85 14.01 30.22
C PRO A 8 -2.07 13.27 29.66
N VAL A 9 -2.11 13.07 28.33
CA VAL A 9 -3.12 12.25 27.63
C VAL A 9 -2.45 10.95 27.14
N PRO A 10 -3.13 9.77 27.23
CA PRO A 10 -2.49 8.46 27.19
C PRO A 10 -2.35 7.88 25.76
N ALA A 11 -1.37 7.00 25.60
CA ALA A 11 -1.19 6.15 24.43
C ALA A 11 -2.18 4.96 24.41
N PRO A 12 -2.58 4.46 23.23
CA PRO A 12 -3.36 3.23 23.14
C PRO A 12 -2.45 1.97 23.20
N ALA A 13 -2.86 1.02 24.04
CA ALA A 13 -2.30 -0.32 24.22
C ALA A 13 -3.05 -1.35 23.33
N PRO A 14 -2.48 -2.55 23.07
CA PRO A 14 -3.05 -3.54 22.15
C PRO A 14 -4.15 -4.41 22.80
N GLU A 15 -5.16 -4.76 22.00
CA GLU A 15 -6.23 -5.69 22.37
C GLU A 15 -5.73 -7.12 22.51
N ALA A 16 -5.95 -7.71 23.68
CA ALA A 16 -5.92 -9.13 23.95
C ALA A 16 -7.32 -9.73 23.71
N GLN A 17 -7.39 -10.92 23.13
CA GLN A 17 -8.62 -11.71 23.04
C GLN A 17 -8.49 -12.97 23.91
N ASP A 18 -9.44 -13.11 24.85
CA ASP A 18 -9.82 -14.30 25.64
C ASP A 18 -10.23 -15.46 24.69
N GLY A 19 -9.86 -16.72 24.91
CA GLY A 19 -10.41 -17.67 25.91
C GLY A 19 -10.54 -19.08 25.27
N PRO A 20 -11.15 -20.10 25.90
CA PRO A 20 -10.60 -20.89 27.02
C PRO A 20 -10.69 -22.44 26.81
N ASP A 21 -10.39 -23.18 27.90
CA ASP A 21 -10.77 -24.56 28.24
C ASP A 21 -9.79 -25.73 27.96
N ALA A 22 -9.06 -26.07 29.03
CA ALA A 22 -8.51 -27.40 29.30
C ALA A 22 -9.29 -28.03 30.47
N PRO A 23 -9.60 -29.33 30.47
CA PRO A 23 -10.00 -30.02 31.67
C PRO A 23 -8.82 -30.77 32.29
N GLU A 24 -8.61 -30.51 33.58
CA GLU A 24 -7.77 -31.26 34.50
C GLU A 24 -8.60 -32.43 35.08
N ALA A 25 -8.05 -33.65 35.12
CA ALA A 25 -8.65 -34.77 35.84
C ALA A 25 -7.59 -35.76 36.40
N ARG A 26 -7.25 -35.50 37.68
CA ARG A 26 -7.10 -36.41 38.85
C ARG A 26 -6.82 -37.92 38.65
N ASP A 27 -5.66 -38.31 39.22
CA ASP A 27 -5.39 -39.31 40.28
C ASP A 27 -6.26 -40.58 40.47
N GLY A 28 -5.58 -41.74 40.69
CA GLY A 28 -6.07 -42.78 41.61
C GLY A 28 -6.25 -44.24 41.13
N ARG A 29 -5.18 -45.05 41.27
CA ARG A 29 -5.12 -46.37 41.97
C ARG A 29 -5.99 -47.59 41.54
N GLY A 30 -5.31 -48.69 41.17
CA GLY A 30 -5.44 -49.99 41.86
C GLY A 30 -6.05 -51.19 41.09
N GLY A 31 -5.28 -52.28 40.95
CA GLY A 31 -5.79 -53.59 40.53
C GLY A 31 -4.68 -54.59 40.18
N GLU A 32 -4.17 -55.29 41.20
CA GLU A 32 -3.07 -56.26 41.18
C GLU A 32 -3.60 -57.70 41.03
N SER A 33 -2.87 -58.58 40.33
CA SER A 33 -2.85 -60.03 40.61
C SER A 33 -1.56 -60.73 40.12
N VAL A 34 -0.87 -61.32 41.09
CA VAL A 34 0.38 -62.11 41.17
C VAL A 34 -0.03 -63.61 40.87
N PRO A 35 0.83 -64.66 40.63
CA PRO A 35 2.11 -64.84 41.32
C PRO A 35 3.31 -65.61 40.70
N GLU A 36 4.49 -65.22 41.21
CA GLU A 36 5.60 -66.00 41.81
C GLU A 36 6.09 -67.34 41.22
N ALA A 37 7.39 -67.41 40.90
CA ALA A 37 8.30 -68.47 41.37
C ALA A 37 9.78 -68.11 41.16
N ARG A 38 10.58 -68.30 42.22
CA ARG A 38 12.02 -68.00 42.38
C ARG A 38 12.96 -68.88 41.55
N GLY A 39 14.09 -68.32 41.14
CA GLY A 39 15.34 -69.06 40.82
C GLY A 39 16.42 -68.17 40.17
N GLY A 40 17.55 -67.93 40.85
CA GLY A 40 18.76 -67.30 40.25
C GLY A 40 19.67 -68.32 39.56
N PRO A 41 20.97 -68.07 39.29
CA PRO A 41 21.74 -66.83 39.07
C PRO A 41 22.29 -66.71 37.61
N GLU A 42 23.01 -65.63 37.28
CA GLU A 42 23.98 -65.53 36.15
C GLU A 42 25.11 -66.61 36.21
N PRO A 43 26.09 -66.76 35.28
CA PRO A 43 26.42 -66.00 34.04
C PRO A 43 26.94 -66.87 32.83
N THR A 44 27.28 -66.13 31.76
CA THR A 44 28.39 -66.35 30.80
C THR A 44 28.21 -67.31 29.64
N GLU A 45 27.93 -66.74 28.48
CA GLU A 45 28.46 -67.24 27.21
C GLU A 45 29.71 -66.42 26.86
N GLY A 46 30.84 -67.13 26.78
CA GLY A 46 32.03 -66.60 26.15
C GLY A 46 31.87 -66.49 24.62
N ALA A 47 32.94 -65.99 24.02
CA ALA A 47 33.24 -65.94 22.59
C ALA A 47 32.78 -64.68 21.84
N ALA A 48 33.79 -63.88 21.51
CA ALA A 48 33.75 -62.77 20.59
C ALA A 48 33.22 -63.16 19.21
N GLY A 49 32.26 -62.39 18.69
CA GLY A 49 31.77 -62.47 17.32
C GLY A 49 31.66 -61.06 16.72
N ARG A 50 32.20 -60.86 15.52
CA ARG A 50 32.12 -59.61 14.76
C ARG A 50 30.63 -59.24 14.52
N PRO A 51 30.25 -57.95 14.52
CA PRO A 51 28.87 -57.58 14.20
C PRO A 51 28.55 -57.99 12.76
N SER A 52 27.61 -58.92 12.61
CA SER A 52 27.09 -59.33 11.30
C SER A 52 26.19 -58.21 10.75
N PRO A 53 26.21 -57.91 9.44
CA PRO A 53 25.31 -56.93 8.86
C PRO A 53 23.87 -57.39 9.06
N ILE A 54 23.05 -56.57 9.70
CA ILE A 54 21.63 -56.85 9.95
C ILE A 54 20.95 -57.03 8.58
N PRO A 55 20.44 -58.23 8.23
CA PRO A 55 19.73 -58.40 6.98
C PRO A 55 18.34 -57.76 7.13
N VAL A 56 18.18 -56.56 6.58
CA VAL A 56 16.86 -55.94 6.45
C VAL A 56 16.03 -56.77 5.47
N SER A 57 14.80 -57.11 5.86
CA SER A 57 13.92 -57.95 5.04
C SER A 57 13.47 -57.20 3.77
N PRO A 58 13.37 -57.88 2.62
CA PRO A 58 12.96 -57.27 1.35
C PRO A 58 11.55 -56.66 1.39
N ALA A 59 10.72 -57.05 2.37
CA ALA A 59 9.40 -56.49 2.61
C ALA A 59 9.42 -55.03 3.10
N VAL A 60 10.49 -54.59 3.78
CA VAL A 60 10.63 -53.21 4.27
C VAL A 60 10.99 -52.26 3.13
N HIS A 61 11.88 -52.68 2.21
CA HIS A 61 12.21 -51.93 1.00
C HIS A 61 10.98 -51.70 0.11
N LYS A 62 10.16 -52.74 -0.06
CA LYS A 62 8.94 -52.65 -0.87
C LYS A 62 7.92 -51.67 -0.27
N ARG A 63 7.81 -51.59 1.06
CA ARG A 63 6.90 -50.65 1.75
C ARG A 63 7.39 -49.20 1.69
N LEU A 64 8.71 -48.97 1.69
CA LEU A 64 9.31 -47.64 1.52
C LEU A 64 9.12 -47.11 0.09
N THR A 65 9.27 -47.96 -0.94
CA THR A 65 9.08 -47.54 -2.34
C THR A 65 7.62 -47.53 -2.78
N SER A 66 6.73 -48.26 -2.09
CA SER A 66 5.29 -48.23 -2.35
C SER A 66 4.64 -46.88 -2.04
N GLY A 67 5.26 -46.06 -1.18
CA GLY A 67 4.83 -44.69 -0.91
C GLY A 67 5.15 -43.70 -2.05
N LEU A 68 6.21 -43.96 -2.82
CA LEU A 68 6.67 -43.05 -3.90
C LEU A 68 5.69 -43.00 -5.08
N GLY A 69 5.05 -44.13 -5.41
CA GLY A 69 4.04 -44.18 -6.47
C GLY A 69 2.80 -43.37 -6.13
N GLY A 70 2.27 -43.54 -4.90
CA GLY A 70 1.14 -42.76 -4.40
C GLY A 70 1.48 -41.27 -4.24
N PHE A 71 2.69 -40.96 -3.78
CA PHE A 71 3.19 -39.59 -3.66
C PHE A 71 3.33 -38.90 -5.03
N SER A 72 3.87 -39.60 -6.03
CA SER A 72 4.00 -39.07 -7.39
C SER A 72 2.62 -38.83 -8.02
N LEU A 73 1.66 -39.74 -7.79
CA LEU A 73 0.27 -39.56 -8.24
C LEU A 73 -0.40 -38.36 -7.55
N ALA A 74 -0.17 -38.17 -6.24
CA ALA A 74 -0.69 -37.04 -5.48
C ALA A 74 -0.10 -35.70 -5.95
N ILE A 75 1.21 -35.65 -6.20
CA ILE A 75 1.88 -34.46 -6.79
C ILE A 75 1.30 -34.18 -8.18
N GLY A 76 1.18 -35.20 -9.03
CA GLY A 76 0.60 -35.06 -10.36
C GLY A 76 -0.82 -34.52 -10.32
N ALA A 77 -1.67 -35.03 -9.42
CA ALA A 77 -3.03 -34.54 -9.22
C ALA A 77 -3.06 -33.08 -8.73
N CYS A 78 -2.15 -32.70 -7.83
CA CYS A 78 -2.05 -31.34 -7.32
C CYS A 78 -1.59 -30.36 -8.42
N LEU A 79 -0.58 -30.73 -9.21
CA LEU A 79 -0.11 -29.93 -10.34
C LEU A 79 -1.17 -29.82 -11.44
N ALA A 80 -1.91 -30.89 -11.72
CA ALA A 80 -3.00 -30.87 -12.69
C ALA A 80 -4.12 -29.93 -12.23
N LEU A 81 -4.48 -29.95 -10.95
CA LEU A 81 -5.45 -29.01 -10.38
C LEU A 81 -4.96 -27.56 -10.50
N VAL A 82 -3.70 -27.30 -10.14
CA VAL A 82 -3.09 -25.96 -10.29
C VAL A 82 -3.08 -25.52 -11.75
N ALA A 83 -2.77 -26.42 -12.69
CA ALA A 83 -2.79 -26.12 -14.12
C ALA A 83 -4.21 -25.82 -14.63
N VAL A 84 -5.22 -26.56 -14.17
CA VAL A 84 -6.62 -26.28 -14.50
C VAL A 84 -7.05 -24.93 -13.94
N ILE A 85 -6.72 -24.63 -12.68
CA ILE A 85 -6.97 -23.31 -12.08
C ILE A 85 -6.24 -22.22 -12.87
N TYR A 86 -5.00 -22.45 -13.27
CA TYR A 86 -4.20 -21.52 -14.06
C TYR A 86 -4.80 -21.25 -15.44
N LEU A 87 -5.29 -22.29 -16.12
CA LEU A 87 -5.91 -22.17 -17.44
C LEU A 87 -7.30 -21.52 -17.40
N ILE A 88 -8.06 -21.77 -16.33
CA ILE A 88 -9.41 -21.21 -16.14
C ILE A 88 -9.35 -19.80 -15.55
N THR A 89 -8.30 -19.45 -14.81
CA THR A 89 -8.12 -18.11 -14.27
C THR A 89 -7.59 -17.20 -15.38
N PRO A 90 -8.41 -16.31 -15.95
CA PRO A 90 -7.90 -15.34 -16.92
C PRO A 90 -6.87 -14.47 -16.21
N ARG A 91 -5.59 -14.69 -16.51
CA ARG A 91 -4.51 -13.78 -16.11
C ARG A 91 -4.63 -12.57 -17.03
N SER A 92 -5.33 -11.54 -16.58
CA SER A 92 -5.30 -10.24 -17.24
C SER A 92 -3.89 -9.68 -17.05
N ASP A 93 -3.00 -9.90 -18.03
CA ASP A 93 -1.68 -9.23 -18.10
C ASP A 93 -1.78 -7.71 -18.27
N ASN A 94 -3.01 -7.18 -18.31
CA ASN A 94 -3.29 -5.77 -18.23
C ASN A 94 -4.03 -5.52 -16.91
N GLU A 95 -3.30 -5.12 -15.87
CA GLU A 95 -3.90 -4.37 -14.77
C GLU A 95 -4.36 -3.02 -15.33
N VAL A 96 -5.52 -3.03 -15.99
CA VAL A 96 -6.25 -1.81 -16.30
C VAL A 96 -6.81 -1.33 -14.97
N LEU A 97 -5.95 -0.65 -14.19
CA LEU A 97 -6.36 0.08 -13.01
C LEU A 97 -7.59 0.92 -13.40
N PRO A 98 -8.69 0.83 -12.64
CA PRO A 98 -9.93 1.53 -12.96
C PRO A 98 -9.61 3.00 -13.19
N THR A 99 -9.88 3.47 -14.41
CA THR A 99 -9.70 4.88 -14.75
C THR A 99 -10.78 5.66 -14.00
N VAL A 100 -10.37 6.55 -13.11
CA VAL A 100 -11.30 7.37 -12.34
C VAL A 100 -11.68 8.59 -13.18
N ASP A 101 -12.99 8.81 -13.37
CA ASP A 101 -13.48 10.09 -13.86
C ASP A 101 -13.41 11.13 -12.73
N TYR A 102 -12.51 12.11 -12.89
CA TYR A 102 -12.29 13.18 -11.92
C TYR A 102 -13.03 14.48 -12.29
N SER A 103 -13.84 14.47 -13.35
CA SER A 103 -14.51 15.67 -13.88
C SER A 103 -15.44 16.34 -12.86
N SER A 104 -16.15 15.53 -12.06
CA SER A 104 -17.04 16.04 -11.01
C SER A 104 -16.27 16.77 -9.90
N GLN A 105 -15.13 16.22 -9.46
CA GLN A 105 -14.26 16.85 -8.46
C GLN A 105 -13.59 18.10 -9.03
N GLN A 106 -13.11 18.06 -10.27
CA GLN A 106 -12.56 19.24 -10.93
C GLN A 106 -13.61 20.35 -11.04
N TRP A 107 -14.86 20.00 -11.38
CA TRP A 107 -15.97 20.94 -11.45
C TRP A 107 -16.26 21.56 -10.08
N ALA A 108 -16.38 20.76 -9.02
CA ALA A 108 -16.61 21.24 -7.67
C ALA A 108 -15.47 22.16 -7.21
N LEU A 109 -14.23 21.73 -7.36
CA LEU A 109 -13.06 22.51 -6.98
C LEU A 109 -12.99 23.85 -7.72
N ARG A 110 -13.22 23.87 -9.03
CA ARG A 110 -13.24 25.11 -9.83
C ARG A 110 -14.27 26.13 -9.33
N ASN A 111 -15.43 25.67 -8.86
CA ASN A 111 -16.52 26.55 -8.46
C ASN A 111 -16.45 26.95 -6.98
N ASP A 112 -16.05 26.03 -6.11
CA ASP A 112 -16.22 26.17 -4.66
C ASP A 112 -14.90 26.43 -3.93
N ALA A 113 -13.74 26.15 -4.56
CA ALA A 113 -12.46 26.47 -3.94
C ALA A 113 -12.24 27.99 -3.84
N PRO A 114 -11.57 28.47 -2.78
CA PRO A 114 -11.23 29.88 -2.60
C PRO A 114 -10.01 30.31 -3.44
N TYR A 115 -9.63 29.53 -4.46
CA TYR A 115 -8.46 29.78 -5.30
C TYR A 115 -8.67 29.27 -6.74
N THR A 116 -7.83 29.72 -7.67
CA THR A 116 -7.83 29.18 -9.04
C THR A 116 -7.19 27.81 -9.04
N SER A 117 -7.97 26.77 -9.30
CA SER A 117 -7.46 25.40 -9.37
C SER A 117 -6.69 25.15 -10.66
N TYR A 118 -5.77 24.21 -10.64
CA TYR A 118 -5.05 23.72 -11.81
C TYR A 118 -5.43 22.28 -12.06
N ALA A 119 -5.64 21.93 -13.33
CA ALA A 119 -5.92 20.56 -13.75
C ALA A 119 -5.12 20.23 -15.02
N PRO A 120 -4.71 18.97 -15.21
CA PRO A 120 -4.01 18.58 -16.43
C PRO A 120 -4.95 18.54 -17.63
N GLU A 121 -4.49 19.11 -18.75
CA GLU A 121 -5.17 19.05 -20.05
C GLU A 121 -4.19 18.59 -21.13
N GLY A 122 -4.64 17.71 -22.02
CA GLY A 122 -3.83 17.24 -23.15
C GLY A 122 -2.63 16.38 -22.75
N LEU A 123 -2.75 15.58 -21.69
CA LEU A 123 -1.72 14.59 -21.35
C LEU A 123 -1.50 13.61 -22.51
N PRO A 124 -0.25 13.18 -22.76
CA PRO A 124 0.04 12.16 -23.77
C PRO A 124 -0.70 10.84 -23.53
N VAL A 125 -0.77 10.01 -24.57
CA VAL A 125 -1.32 8.66 -24.46
C VAL A 125 -0.57 7.85 -23.38
N GLY A 126 -1.30 7.03 -22.62
CA GLY A 126 -0.76 6.16 -21.57
C GLY A 126 -0.90 6.71 -20.15
N TRP A 127 -1.22 8.00 -19.98
CA TRP A 127 -1.56 8.55 -18.68
C TRP A 127 -2.97 8.12 -18.26
N ARG A 128 -3.09 7.48 -17.10
CA ARG A 128 -4.37 6.96 -16.59
C ARG A 128 -4.66 7.53 -15.20
N PRO A 129 -5.73 8.32 -15.00
CA PRO A 129 -6.12 8.76 -13.65
C PRO A 129 -6.58 7.58 -12.80
N THR A 130 -6.04 7.44 -11.60
CA THR A 130 -6.31 6.33 -10.67
C THR A 130 -7.00 6.76 -9.39
N SER A 131 -6.92 8.04 -9.02
CA SER A 131 -7.58 8.56 -7.82
C SER A 131 -7.85 10.05 -7.90
N SER A 132 -8.97 10.50 -7.35
CA SER A 132 -9.29 11.93 -7.18
C SER A 132 -9.96 12.12 -5.81
N ARG A 133 -9.41 13.00 -4.97
CA ARG A 133 -9.93 13.25 -3.61
C ARG A 133 -9.93 14.73 -3.30
N LEU A 134 -11.08 15.24 -2.86
CA LEU A 134 -11.25 16.60 -2.37
C LEU A 134 -11.37 16.61 -0.86
N HIS A 135 -10.78 17.61 -0.22
CA HIS A 135 -10.88 17.84 1.21
C HIS A 135 -11.22 19.31 1.49
N GLY A 136 -12.03 19.56 2.52
CA GLY A 136 -12.27 20.91 3.06
C GLY A 136 -13.36 21.74 2.37
N LEU A 137 -13.97 21.24 1.28
CA LEU A 137 -15.08 21.94 0.60
C LEU A 137 -16.36 22.02 1.45
N ASP A 138 -16.59 21.03 2.30
CA ASP A 138 -17.72 20.93 3.23
C ASP A 138 -17.54 21.79 4.50
N GLY A 139 -16.32 22.25 4.77
CA GLY A 139 -15.94 22.95 6.01
C GLY A 139 -16.39 24.43 6.10
N GLY A 140 -17.25 24.90 5.20
CA GLY A 140 -17.77 26.28 5.21
C GLY A 140 -16.69 27.36 5.17
N GLY A 141 -15.56 27.08 4.53
CA GLY A 141 -14.41 28.01 4.41
C GLY A 141 -13.50 28.08 5.65
N LYS A 142 -13.71 27.25 6.68
CA LYS A 142 -12.89 27.24 7.89
C LYS A 142 -11.61 26.41 7.77
N ALA A 143 -11.58 25.46 6.85
CA ALA A 143 -10.43 24.58 6.58
C ALA A 143 -9.85 24.90 5.19
N PRO A 144 -8.53 24.70 4.99
CA PRO A 144 -7.95 24.78 3.66
C PRO A 144 -8.56 23.69 2.75
N VAL A 145 -8.82 24.06 1.50
CA VAL A 145 -9.34 23.18 0.47
C VAL A 145 -8.17 22.55 -0.26
N ALA A 146 -8.13 21.22 -0.28
CA ALA A 146 -7.08 20.46 -0.96
C ALA A 146 -7.67 19.50 -2.00
N TRP A 147 -6.94 19.32 -3.10
CA TRP A 147 -7.25 18.32 -4.11
C TRP A 147 -6.03 17.45 -4.39
N HIS A 148 -6.27 16.16 -4.36
CA HIS A 148 -5.35 15.11 -4.76
C HIS A 148 -5.86 14.47 -6.04
N LEU A 149 -5.01 14.41 -7.07
CA LEU A 149 -5.28 13.74 -8.33
C LEU A 149 -4.11 12.84 -8.70
N GLY A 150 -4.31 11.52 -8.63
CA GLY A 150 -3.30 10.50 -8.92
C GLY A 150 -3.45 9.92 -10.32
N PHE A 151 -2.31 9.59 -10.92
CA PHE A 151 -2.16 8.98 -12.23
C PHE A 151 -1.16 7.84 -12.18
N VAL A 152 -1.32 6.92 -13.12
CA VAL A 152 -0.27 6.01 -13.58
C VAL A 152 0.28 6.56 -14.89
N THR A 153 1.61 6.62 -14.99
CA THR A 153 2.32 7.13 -16.17
C THR A 153 2.43 6.05 -17.26
N PRO A 154 2.86 6.41 -18.48
CA PRO A 154 3.10 5.44 -19.56
C PRO A 154 4.17 4.38 -19.24
N THR A 155 5.03 4.62 -18.23
CA THR A 155 6.02 3.64 -17.76
C THR A 155 5.55 2.87 -16.52
N ASP A 156 4.23 2.86 -16.25
CA ASP A 156 3.60 2.23 -15.09
C ASP A 156 4.11 2.73 -13.73
N GLU A 157 4.60 3.97 -13.69
CA GLU A 157 4.98 4.64 -12.45
C GLU A 157 3.83 5.50 -11.91
N TYR A 158 3.91 5.88 -10.64
CA TYR A 158 2.90 6.74 -10.02
C TYR A 158 3.29 8.22 -10.12
N ALA A 159 2.32 9.06 -10.43
CA ALA A 159 2.43 10.51 -10.40
C ALA A 159 1.13 11.14 -9.88
N ALA A 160 1.22 12.08 -8.96
CA ALA A 160 0.07 12.77 -8.38
C ALA A 160 0.24 14.27 -8.41
N LEU A 161 -0.85 14.99 -8.69
CA LEU A 161 -1.01 16.40 -8.45
C LEU A 161 -1.68 16.61 -7.09
N GLU A 162 -1.01 17.39 -6.25
CA GLU A 162 -1.50 17.86 -4.96
C GLU A 162 -1.62 19.38 -5.04
N GLN A 163 -2.80 19.93 -4.76
CA GLN A 163 -2.99 21.37 -4.65
C GLN A 163 -3.77 21.76 -3.40
N SER A 164 -3.39 22.88 -2.79
CA SER A 164 -4.06 23.42 -1.60
C SER A 164 -3.76 24.89 -1.39
N ASN A 165 -4.70 25.61 -0.75
CA ASN A 165 -4.49 26.96 -0.21
C ASN A 165 -3.99 26.96 1.26
N GLU A 166 -3.59 25.81 1.79
CA GLU A 166 -2.87 25.72 3.06
C GLU A 166 -1.51 26.44 2.98
N LYS A 167 -1.00 26.88 4.13
CA LYS A 167 0.29 27.56 4.21
C LYS A 167 1.41 26.71 3.59
N ALA A 168 2.06 27.25 2.57
CA ALA A 168 3.08 26.53 1.80
C ALA A 168 4.23 25.95 2.64
N SER A 169 4.64 26.65 3.70
CA SER A 169 5.69 26.19 4.62
C SER A 169 5.35 24.90 5.38
N GLU A 170 4.06 24.56 5.47
CA GLU A 170 3.54 23.35 6.12
C GLU A 170 3.13 22.31 5.06
N TYR A 171 2.44 22.76 4.00
CA TYR A 171 1.91 21.89 2.96
C TYR A 171 3.00 21.24 2.11
N VAL A 172 3.97 22.01 1.59
CA VAL A 172 5.00 21.49 0.67
C VAL A 172 5.87 20.43 1.34
N PRO A 173 6.42 20.64 2.56
CA PRO A 173 7.21 19.60 3.22
C PRO A 173 6.40 18.35 3.57
N ARG A 174 5.09 18.49 3.82
CA ARG A 174 4.20 17.36 4.10
C ARG A 174 3.93 16.53 2.84
N MET A 175 3.65 17.17 1.71
CA MET A 175 3.39 16.47 0.43
C MET A 175 4.64 15.85 -0.18
N THR A 176 5.79 16.50 -0.03
CA THR A 176 7.08 15.97 -0.52
C THR A 176 7.75 15.03 0.48
N ASN A 177 7.23 14.96 1.72
CA ASN A 177 7.87 14.34 2.88
C ASN A 177 9.35 14.74 3.06
N ASN A 178 9.69 15.98 2.67
CA ASN A 178 11.04 16.51 2.74
C ASN A 178 11.01 18.04 2.88
N LYS A 179 11.78 18.58 3.83
CA LYS A 179 11.91 20.04 4.01
C LYS A 179 12.96 20.67 3.10
N ASN A 180 13.92 19.87 2.63
CA ASN A 180 15.09 20.34 1.91
C ASN A 180 14.90 20.15 0.40
N SER A 181 14.80 21.25 -0.33
CA SER A 181 14.80 21.23 -1.80
C SER A 181 16.20 20.89 -2.33
N LEU A 182 16.27 20.13 -3.42
CA LEU A 182 17.50 19.73 -4.11
C LEU A 182 17.95 20.73 -5.20
N GLY A 183 17.28 21.88 -5.29
CA GLY A 183 17.46 22.85 -6.38
C GLY A 183 16.16 23.04 -7.14
N THR A 184 16.26 23.60 -8.35
CA THR A 184 15.10 23.93 -9.19
C THR A 184 15.18 23.30 -10.58
N GLN A 185 14.03 23.11 -11.20
CA GLN A 185 13.86 22.65 -12.58
C GLN A 185 12.95 23.64 -13.32
N GLN A 186 13.36 24.02 -14.53
CA GLN A 186 12.55 24.88 -15.40
C GLN A 186 11.65 24.01 -16.28
N ILE A 187 10.35 24.26 -16.25
CA ILE A 187 9.34 23.51 -17.02
C ILE A 187 8.39 24.54 -17.62
N GLY A 188 8.33 24.64 -18.96
CA GLY A 188 7.47 25.62 -19.64
C GLY A 188 7.75 27.08 -19.25
N GLY A 189 9.01 27.43 -18.96
CA GLY A 189 9.41 28.76 -18.50
C GLY A 189 9.09 29.07 -17.03
N VAL A 190 8.63 28.06 -16.28
CA VAL A 190 8.27 28.17 -14.86
C VAL A 190 9.27 27.37 -14.00
N SER A 191 9.74 27.99 -12.92
CA SER A 191 10.64 27.33 -11.96
C SER A 191 9.87 26.51 -10.94
N TRP A 192 10.27 25.25 -10.79
CA TRP A 192 9.77 24.29 -9.80
C TRP A 192 10.90 23.84 -8.88
N ALA A 193 10.65 23.81 -7.58
CA ALA A 193 11.61 23.29 -6.61
C ALA A 193 11.57 21.75 -6.61
N LYS A 194 12.75 21.13 -6.71
CA LYS A 194 12.89 19.67 -6.71
C LYS A 194 13.01 19.15 -5.29
N TYR A 195 12.37 18.04 -4.99
CA TYR A 195 12.51 17.31 -3.74
C TYR A 195 12.65 15.83 -4.02
N TYR A 196 13.41 15.14 -3.17
CA TYR A 196 13.55 13.70 -3.25
C TYR A 196 13.31 13.06 -1.89
N ARG A 197 12.47 12.04 -1.88
CA ARG A 197 12.14 11.24 -0.72
C ARG A 197 12.90 9.92 -0.78
N LYS A 198 13.93 9.76 0.06
CA LYS A 198 14.86 8.61 0.02
C LYS A 198 14.21 7.26 0.35
N ASP A 199 13.29 7.21 1.31
CA ASP A 199 12.67 5.98 1.82
C ASP A 199 11.72 5.32 0.81
N LYS A 200 11.07 6.12 -0.04
CA LYS A 200 10.14 5.64 -1.08
C LYS A 200 10.65 5.86 -2.51
N LYS A 201 11.89 6.34 -2.66
CA LYS A 201 12.47 6.74 -3.96
C LYS A 201 11.54 7.65 -4.78
N ALA A 202 10.79 8.52 -4.11
CA ALA A 202 9.81 9.38 -4.76
C ALA A 202 10.42 10.74 -5.11
N ASN A 203 10.11 11.21 -6.31
CA ASN A 203 10.47 12.53 -6.80
C ASN A 203 9.31 13.49 -6.57
N SER A 204 9.61 14.75 -6.32
CA SER A 204 8.58 15.79 -6.26
C SER A 204 9.05 17.09 -6.86
N LEU A 205 8.11 17.79 -7.49
CA LEU A 205 8.24 19.13 -8.03
C LEU A 205 7.20 19.99 -7.34
N ALA A 206 7.62 21.02 -6.62
CA ALA A 206 6.71 21.91 -5.92
C ALA A 206 6.88 23.37 -6.37
N ARG A 207 5.78 24.11 -6.37
CA ARG A 207 5.76 25.55 -6.58
C ARG A 207 4.65 26.16 -5.74
N THR A 208 4.93 27.32 -5.18
CA THR A 208 3.92 28.19 -4.56
C THR A 208 3.60 29.32 -5.52
N LEU A 209 2.32 29.52 -5.80
CA LEU A 209 1.80 30.59 -6.65
C LEU A 209 1.71 31.92 -5.87
N PRO A 210 1.66 33.07 -6.56
CA PRO A 210 1.59 34.38 -5.90
C PRO A 210 0.33 34.58 -5.03
N ASP A 211 -0.74 33.83 -5.30
CA ASP A 211 -1.99 33.82 -4.53
C ASP A 211 -1.91 32.93 -3.27
N GLY A 212 -0.76 32.31 -3.01
CA GLY A 212 -0.51 31.46 -1.84
C GLY A 212 -0.82 29.98 -2.05
N VAL A 213 -1.39 29.59 -3.20
CA VAL A 213 -1.69 28.18 -3.51
C VAL A 213 -0.39 27.40 -3.71
N SER A 214 -0.30 26.23 -3.10
CA SER A 214 0.80 25.29 -3.32
C SER A 214 0.39 24.24 -4.33
N LEU A 215 1.19 24.07 -5.39
CA LEU A 215 1.10 22.97 -6.33
C LEU A 215 2.29 22.04 -6.07
N VAL A 216 2.03 20.76 -5.85
CA VAL A 216 3.06 19.74 -5.68
C VAL A 216 2.73 18.59 -6.60
N VAL A 217 3.63 18.29 -7.51
CA VAL A 217 3.57 17.06 -8.32
C VAL A 217 4.55 16.07 -7.74
N THR A 218 4.08 14.91 -7.32
CA THR A 218 4.87 13.94 -6.55
C THR A 218 4.57 12.51 -6.96
N GLY A 219 5.55 11.62 -6.89
CA GLY A 219 5.35 10.22 -7.24
C GLY A 219 6.63 9.42 -7.38
N THR A 220 6.51 8.16 -7.76
CA THR A 220 7.65 7.28 -8.07
C THR A 220 8.20 7.52 -9.46
N ALA A 221 7.42 8.15 -10.34
CA ALA A 221 7.84 8.52 -11.69
C ALA A 221 9.09 9.42 -11.70
N SER A 222 9.80 9.39 -12.82
CA SER A 222 11.00 10.20 -13.03
C SER A 222 10.68 11.69 -13.04
N TYR A 223 11.67 12.56 -12.78
CA TYR A 223 11.46 14.02 -12.88
C TYR A 223 10.98 14.47 -14.27
N ASP A 224 11.36 13.76 -15.33
CA ASP A 224 10.97 14.08 -16.70
C ASP A 224 9.49 13.75 -16.93
N GLU A 225 8.99 12.62 -16.43
CA GLU A 225 7.57 12.29 -16.48
C GLU A 225 6.72 13.19 -15.58
N LEU A 226 7.20 13.50 -14.38
CA LEU A 226 6.53 14.50 -13.54
C LEU A 226 6.50 15.86 -14.24
N ALA A 227 7.53 16.21 -15.02
CA ALA A 227 7.55 17.43 -15.81
C ALA A 227 6.52 17.42 -16.95
N VAL A 228 6.21 16.26 -17.54
CA VAL A 228 5.09 16.12 -18.50
C VAL A 228 3.76 16.44 -17.83
N LEU A 229 3.51 15.91 -16.63
CA LEU A 229 2.29 16.23 -15.87
C LEU A 229 2.23 17.72 -15.53
N VAL A 230 3.33 18.29 -15.03
CA VAL A 230 3.45 19.72 -14.74
C VAL A 230 3.17 20.58 -15.97
N ALA A 231 3.72 20.22 -17.14
CA ALA A 231 3.55 20.98 -18.37
C ALA A 231 2.09 20.96 -18.89
N ALA A 232 1.35 19.90 -18.56
CA ALA A 232 -0.07 19.76 -18.89
C ALA A 232 -0.99 20.57 -17.97
N LEU A 233 -0.51 21.09 -16.82
CA LEU A 233 -1.35 21.84 -15.88
C LEU A 233 -1.83 23.16 -16.48
N LYS A 234 -3.16 23.32 -16.56
CA LYS A 234 -3.83 24.56 -16.99
C LYS A 234 -4.64 25.15 -15.84
N PRO A 235 -4.61 26.48 -15.67
CA PRO A 235 -5.48 27.16 -14.71
C PRO A 235 -6.95 26.96 -15.14
N GLN A 236 -7.78 26.63 -14.17
CA GLN A 236 -9.21 26.42 -14.32
C GLN A 236 -9.93 27.61 -13.68
N PRO A 237 -10.17 28.70 -14.44
CA PRO A 237 -10.80 29.89 -13.88
C PRO A 237 -12.22 29.57 -13.41
N LYS A 238 -12.60 30.12 -12.26
CA LYS A 238 -13.99 30.13 -11.83
C LYS A 238 -14.81 30.80 -12.93
N LYS A 239 -15.83 30.12 -13.46
CA LYS A 239 -16.68 30.70 -14.51
C LYS A 239 -17.39 31.91 -13.90
N ALA A 240 -16.91 33.12 -14.18
CA ALA A 240 -17.62 34.33 -13.82
C ALA A 240 -18.94 34.33 -14.59
N ALA A 241 -20.06 34.50 -13.88
CA ALA A 241 -21.33 34.77 -14.54
C ALA A 241 -21.17 36.01 -15.43
N PRO A 242 -21.62 36.00 -16.70
CA PRO A 242 -21.61 37.22 -17.51
C PRO A 242 -22.65 38.19 -16.94
N LEU A 243 -22.22 39.09 -16.07
CA LEU A 243 -22.98 40.30 -15.74
C LEU A 243 -22.43 41.43 -16.61
N SER A 244 -22.91 41.53 -17.84
CA SER A 244 -22.92 42.81 -18.55
C SER A 244 -24.33 43.38 -18.40
N PRO A 245 -24.57 44.35 -17.51
CA PRO A 245 -25.72 45.23 -17.68
C PRO A 245 -25.44 46.03 -18.96
N SER A 246 -26.25 45.80 -20.00
CA SER A 246 -26.32 46.70 -21.14
C SER A 246 -26.69 48.09 -20.61
N ALA A 247 -25.70 48.97 -20.50
CA ALA A 247 -25.94 50.38 -20.30
C ALA A 247 -26.57 50.90 -21.60
N THR A 248 -27.89 51.09 -21.59
CA THR A 248 -28.61 51.85 -22.61
C THR A 248 -28.10 53.29 -22.58
N PRO A 249 -27.51 53.82 -23.68
CA PRO A 249 -27.24 55.25 -23.77
C PRO A 249 -28.59 55.97 -23.88
N GLY A 250 -28.88 56.86 -22.94
CA GLY A 250 -30.03 57.75 -23.00
C GLY A 250 -29.99 58.63 -24.25
N SER A 251 -31.15 58.88 -24.83
CA SER A 251 -31.42 59.97 -25.78
C SER A 251 -32.29 61.01 -25.10
#